data_AF-A0A177DW58-F1
#
_entry.id   AF-A0A177DW58-F1
#
_cell.length_a   1.000
_cell.length_b   1.000
_cell.length_c   1.000
_cell.angle_alpha   90.00
_cell.angle_beta   90.00
_cell.angle_gamma   90.00
#
_symmetry.space_group_name_H-M   'P 1'
#
loop_
_entity.id
_entity.type
_entity.pdbx_description
1 polymer ?
#
loop_
_entity_poly.entity_id
_entity_poly.type
_entity_poly.pdbx_seq_one_letter_code
_entity_poly.pdbx_strand_id
1 'polypeptide(L)'
;MSETKHIVFDIVGTLVSHEHFYAVIDQRLGSKLQPHNISARLLGYAWLETAEREYTYLSLSGSYVPFAKVFESIFFRVLHFAGVAEPRSVASEEDVKYFMQEYKKCEVRPGAKECVDKIKEAGWTVWAFTSGDRERVLGYFEKGNINIDGDHVVTCDEIGVGKPEVQAYERLRGKIGVENTAGELWFAAAHGWDVSAAGRAGFKTAYCLVLEKEALEDVFGKMDIVAETLPALAEKVTSQ
;
A
#
# COMPACT_ATOMS: atom_id res chain seq x y z
N MET A 1 -33.80 -5.48 1.74
CA MET A 1 -32.63 -5.05 0.95
C MET A 1 -31.58 -6.12 1.20
N SER A 2 -30.99 -6.73 0.17
CA SER A 2 -29.86 -7.64 0.43
C SER A 2 -28.77 -6.83 1.13
N GLU A 3 -28.23 -7.35 2.22
CA GLU A 3 -27.09 -6.72 2.88
C GLU A 3 -25.94 -6.65 1.86
N THR A 4 -25.43 -5.44 1.63
CA THR A 4 -24.37 -5.20 0.65
C THR A 4 -23.04 -5.50 1.32
N LYS A 5 -22.28 -6.46 0.79
CA LYS A 5 -20.94 -6.76 1.28
C LYS A 5 -19.91 -5.78 0.74
N HIS A 6 -18.97 -5.37 1.59
CA HIS A 6 -17.91 -4.43 1.26
C HIS A 6 -16.53 -5.04 1.52
N ILE A 7 -15.59 -4.76 0.64
CA ILE A 7 -14.17 -5.04 0.87
C ILE A 7 -13.33 -3.84 0.45
N VAL A 8 -12.40 -3.49 1.32
CA VAL A 8 -11.43 -2.42 1.11
C VAL A 8 -10.07 -3.04 0.84
N PHE A 9 -9.43 -2.62 -0.25
CA PHE A 9 -8.06 -3.01 -0.56
C PHE A 9 -7.08 -1.90 -0.22
N ASP A 10 -6.01 -2.27 0.47
CA ASP A 10 -4.75 -1.57 0.32
C ASP A 10 -4.25 -1.65 -1.14
N ILE A 11 -3.51 -0.64 -1.59
CA ILE A 11 -3.18 -0.48 -3.01
C ILE A 11 -1.73 -0.79 -3.30
N VAL A 12 -0.80 0.02 -2.80
CA VAL A 12 0.61 -0.08 -3.15
C VAL A 12 1.27 -1.11 -2.23
N GLY A 13 2.03 -2.06 -2.78
CA GLY A 13 2.46 -3.25 -2.07
C GLY A 13 1.46 -4.40 -2.16
N THR A 14 0.16 -4.12 -2.19
CA THR A 14 -0.92 -5.12 -2.30
C THR A 14 -1.36 -5.37 -3.75
N LEU A 15 -2.14 -4.46 -4.36
CA LEU A 15 -2.59 -4.59 -5.75
C LEU A 15 -1.56 -4.10 -6.77
N VAL A 16 -0.69 -3.17 -6.36
CA VAL A 16 0.35 -2.55 -7.18
C VAL A 16 1.73 -2.98 -6.68
N SER A 17 2.61 -3.30 -7.62
CA SER A 17 3.94 -3.84 -7.36
C SER A 17 5.02 -2.74 -7.29
N HIS A 18 6.01 -2.94 -6.43
CA HIS A 18 7.22 -2.11 -6.38
C HIS A 18 8.29 -2.50 -7.42
N GLU A 19 8.07 -3.55 -8.20
CA GLU A 19 9.09 -4.10 -9.11
C GLU A 19 9.56 -3.12 -10.18
N HIS A 20 8.64 -2.36 -10.80
CA HIS A 20 8.99 -1.28 -11.74
C HIS A 20 9.93 -0.27 -11.09
N PHE A 21 9.62 0.14 -9.87
CA PHE A 21 10.39 1.13 -9.14
C PHE A 21 11.81 0.66 -8.85
N TYR A 22 11.99 -0.59 -8.42
CA TYR A 22 13.31 -1.17 -8.19
C TYR A 22 14.12 -1.28 -9.48
N ALA A 23 13.50 -1.66 -10.60
CA ALA A 23 14.16 -1.73 -11.90
C ALA A 23 14.65 -0.36 -12.39
N VAL A 24 13.84 0.69 -12.21
CA VAL A 24 14.20 2.07 -12.58
C VAL A 24 15.37 2.59 -11.74
N ILE A 25 15.39 2.31 -10.43
CA ILE A 25 16.53 2.68 -9.57
C ILE A 25 17.80 2.00 -10.06
N ASP A 26 17.73 0.72 -10.43
CA ASP A 26 18.87 -0.04 -10.94
C ASP A 26 19.41 0.55 -12.25
N GLN A 27 18.50 0.80 -13.21
CA GLN A 27 18.86 1.38 -14.49
C GLN A 27 19.55 2.74 -14.34
N ARG A 28 19.12 3.55 -13.37
CA ARG A 28 19.60 4.93 -13.19
C ARG A 28 20.84 5.04 -12.31
N LEU A 29 20.90 4.27 -11.23
CA LEU A 29 21.92 4.41 -10.18
C LEU A 29 22.69 3.12 -9.88
N GLY A 30 22.35 1.97 -10.47
CA GLY A 30 22.97 0.68 -10.15
C GLY A 30 24.50 0.70 -10.17
N SER A 31 25.10 1.28 -11.21
CA SER A 31 26.57 1.42 -11.32
C SER A 31 27.19 2.33 -10.26
N LYS A 32 26.45 3.32 -9.74
CA LYS A 32 26.90 4.21 -8.67
C LYS A 32 26.66 3.63 -7.28
N LEU A 33 25.71 2.71 -7.13
CA LEU A 33 25.43 2.02 -5.88
C LEU A 33 26.37 0.84 -5.64
N GLN A 34 26.86 0.20 -6.70
CA GLN A 34 27.73 -0.97 -6.62
C GLN A 34 29.00 -0.76 -5.77
N PRO A 35 29.74 0.37 -5.87
CA PRO A 35 30.90 0.63 -5.01
C PRO A 35 30.60 0.69 -3.51
N HIS A 36 29.33 0.90 -3.15
CA HIS A 36 28.84 0.95 -1.77
C HIS A 36 28.23 -0.39 -1.31
N ASN A 37 28.25 -1.44 -2.14
CA ASN A 37 27.60 -2.72 -1.89
C ASN A 37 26.08 -2.61 -1.65
N ILE A 38 25.44 -1.62 -2.27
CA ILE A 38 24.00 -1.40 -2.18
C ILE A 38 23.35 -1.90 -3.47
N SER A 39 22.34 -2.76 -3.36
CA SER A 39 21.50 -3.11 -4.51
C SER A 39 20.36 -2.11 -4.67
N ALA A 40 19.90 -1.88 -5.89
CA ALA A 40 18.76 -1.01 -6.17
C ALA A 40 17.48 -1.45 -5.43
N ARG A 41 17.25 -2.77 -5.34
CA ARG A 41 16.13 -3.33 -4.55
C ARG A 41 16.25 -2.96 -3.07
N LEU A 42 17.43 -3.13 -2.46
CA LEU A 42 17.62 -2.81 -1.05
C LEU A 42 17.43 -1.32 -0.80
N LEU A 43 17.96 -0.45 -1.68
CA LEU A 43 17.75 0.99 -1.58
C LEU A 43 16.26 1.36 -1.72
N GLY A 44 15.58 0.85 -2.75
CA GLY A 44 14.17 1.13 -2.97
C GLY A 44 13.29 0.66 -1.82
N TYR A 45 13.53 -0.55 -1.32
CA TYR A 45 12.87 -1.09 -0.13
C TYR A 45 13.12 -0.21 1.09
N ALA A 46 14.39 0.04 1.44
CA ALA A 46 14.73 0.86 2.60
C ALA A 46 14.16 2.28 2.50
N TRP A 47 14.06 2.82 1.28
CA TRP A 47 13.48 4.14 1.04
C TRP A 47 11.97 4.17 1.30
N LEU A 48 11.22 3.21 0.76
CA LEU A 48 9.79 3.07 1.00
C LEU A 48 9.51 2.88 2.50
N GLU A 49 10.15 1.90 3.14
CA GLU A 49 9.94 1.57 4.55
C GLU A 49 10.32 2.72 5.49
N THR A 50 11.43 3.40 5.20
CA THR A 50 11.83 4.57 6.01
C THR A 50 10.84 5.71 5.83
N ALA A 51 10.31 5.93 4.63
CA ALA A 51 9.30 6.95 4.40
C ALA A 51 7.96 6.60 5.08
N GLU A 52 7.53 5.33 5.02
CA GLU A 52 6.32 4.85 5.71
C GLU A 52 6.45 5.05 7.22
N ARG A 53 7.58 4.65 7.81
CA ARG A 53 7.84 4.86 9.24
C ARG A 53 7.72 6.32 9.65
N GLU A 54 8.38 7.22 8.91
CA GLU A 54 8.41 8.65 9.26
C GLU A 54 7.06 9.32 9.03
N TYR A 55 6.37 8.95 7.94
CA TYR A 55 4.98 9.32 7.69
C TYR A 55 4.07 8.91 8.87
N THR A 56 4.19 7.67 9.32
CA THR A 56 3.42 7.15 10.46
C THR A 56 3.78 7.87 11.76
N TYR A 57 5.05 8.10 12.07
CA TYR A 57 5.45 8.81 13.29
C TYR A 57 4.99 10.27 13.31
N LEU A 58 5.04 10.94 12.16
CA LEU A 58 4.52 12.29 12.01
C LEU A 58 3.01 12.33 12.25
N SER A 59 2.26 11.38 11.70
CA SER A 59 0.83 11.25 11.95
C SER A 59 0.53 11.00 13.43
N LEU A 60 1.19 10.01 14.05
CA LEU A 60 1.01 9.64 15.46
C LEU A 60 1.35 10.78 16.44
N SER A 61 2.26 11.67 16.05
CA SER A 61 2.66 12.84 16.85
C SER A 61 1.81 14.08 16.56
N GLY A 62 0.74 13.96 15.76
CA GLY A 62 -0.21 15.03 15.47
C GLY A 62 0.23 16.00 14.37
N SER A 63 1.26 15.65 13.60
CA SER A 63 1.82 16.48 12.53
C SER A 63 1.74 15.77 11.17
N TYR A 64 0.53 15.42 10.73
CA TYR A 64 0.31 14.73 9.45
C TYR A 64 1.01 15.45 8.28
N VAL A 65 1.84 14.71 7.54
CA VAL A 65 2.48 15.16 6.30
C VAL A 65 2.18 14.13 5.21
N PRO A 66 1.77 14.54 4.00
CA PRO A 66 1.49 13.61 2.92
C PRO A 66 2.68 12.68 2.63
N PHE A 67 2.41 11.39 2.44
CA PHE A 67 3.43 10.37 2.21
C PHE A 67 4.42 10.75 1.10
N ALA A 68 3.92 11.25 -0.03
CA ALA A 68 4.77 11.63 -1.17
C ALA A 68 5.82 12.69 -0.82
N LYS A 69 5.47 13.63 0.08
CA LYS A 69 6.40 14.67 0.54
C LYS A 69 7.49 14.07 1.41
N VAL A 70 7.15 13.18 2.33
CA VAL A 70 8.11 12.47 3.19
C VAL A 70 9.03 11.59 2.34
N PHE A 71 8.43 10.83 1.42
CA PHE A 71 9.13 9.94 0.51
C PHE A 71 10.17 10.68 -0.31
N GLU A 72 9.79 11.72 -1.05
CA GLU A 72 10.76 12.54 -1.82
C GLU A 72 11.88 13.10 -0.93
N SER A 73 11.53 13.65 0.23
CA SER A 73 12.46 14.40 1.07
C SER A 73 13.52 13.53 1.76
N ILE A 74 13.23 12.23 1.99
CA ILE A 74 14.08 11.38 2.83
C ILE A 74 15.15 10.59 2.05
N PHE A 75 15.11 10.61 0.72
CA PHE A 75 15.98 9.79 -0.14
C PHE A 75 17.46 9.86 0.25
N PHE A 76 18.02 11.07 0.37
CA PHE A 76 19.44 11.24 0.73
C PHE A 76 19.78 10.79 2.14
N ARG A 77 18.81 10.86 3.07
CA ARG A 77 18.97 10.33 4.43
C ARG A 77 19.06 8.81 4.41
N VAL A 78 18.29 8.14 3.55
CA VAL A 78 18.33 6.69 3.39
C VAL A 78 19.67 6.24 2.81
N LEU A 79 20.19 6.94 1.80
CA LEU A 79 21.56 6.68 1.29
C LEU A 79 22.61 6.83 2.39
N HIS A 80 22.49 7.86 3.25
CA HIS A 80 23.38 8.02 4.39
C HIS A 80 23.28 6.85 5.38
N PHE A 81 22.05 6.42 5.74
CA PHE A 81 21.84 5.24 6.59
C PHE A 81 22.36 3.95 5.97
N ALA A 82 22.36 3.85 4.64
CA ALA A 82 22.94 2.73 3.90
C ALA A 82 24.48 2.76 3.83
N GLY A 83 25.14 3.73 4.47
CA GLY A 83 26.61 3.80 4.55
C GLY A 83 27.27 4.66 3.47
N VAL A 84 26.51 5.43 2.69
CA VAL A 84 27.08 6.39 1.74
C VAL A 84 27.47 7.67 2.48
N ALA A 85 28.78 7.92 2.63
CA ALA A 85 29.29 9.09 3.34
C ALA A 85 28.84 10.42 2.70
N GLU A 86 28.87 10.49 1.36
CA GLU A 86 28.46 11.67 0.58
C GLU A 86 27.27 11.32 -0.35
N PRO A 87 26.02 11.23 0.15
CA PRO A 87 24.86 10.79 -0.64
C PRO A 87 24.67 11.55 -1.96
N ARG A 88 24.97 12.84 -1.97
CA ARG A 88 24.83 13.72 -3.14
C ARG A 88 25.90 13.50 -4.22
N SER A 89 26.95 12.73 -3.92
CA SER A 89 27.89 12.25 -4.95
C SER A 89 27.32 11.08 -5.75
N VAL A 90 26.40 10.31 -5.16
CA VAL A 90 25.78 9.13 -5.78
C VAL A 90 24.56 9.54 -6.61
N ALA A 91 23.73 10.44 -6.09
CA ALA A 91 22.48 10.84 -6.72
C ALA A 91 22.27 12.37 -6.65
N SER A 92 21.47 12.88 -7.58
CA SER A 92 21.06 14.29 -7.63
C SER A 92 19.58 14.45 -7.27
N GLU A 93 19.16 15.67 -6.94
CA GLU A 93 17.74 16.01 -6.72
C GLU A 93 16.89 15.69 -7.98
N GLU A 94 17.48 15.80 -9.17
CA GLU A 94 16.82 15.42 -10.43
C GLU A 94 16.63 13.91 -10.57
N ASP A 95 17.54 13.09 -10.03
CA ASP A 95 17.32 11.64 -9.96
C ASP A 95 16.16 11.31 -9.02
N VAL A 96 16.06 11.99 -7.87
CA VAL A 96 14.93 11.82 -6.94
C VAL A 96 13.61 12.19 -7.60
N LYS A 97 13.53 13.36 -8.25
CA LYS A 97 12.34 13.76 -9.02
C LYS A 97 11.99 12.75 -10.10
N TYR A 98 12.98 12.23 -10.83
CA TYR A 98 12.79 11.19 -11.82
C TYR A 98 12.17 9.93 -11.20
N PHE A 99 12.70 9.45 -10.08
CA PHE A 99 12.13 8.31 -9.36
C PHE A 99 10.71 8.56 -8.87
N MET A 100 10.40 9.76 -8.35
CA MET A 100 9.04 10.11 -7.95
C MET A 100 8.06 10.07 -9.13
N GLN A 101 8.47 10.45 -10.33
CA GLN A 101 7.64 10.32 -11.55
C GLN A 101 7.50 8.86 -11.99
N GLU A 102 8.57 8.07 -11.92
CA GLU A 102 8.54 6.65 -12.26
C GLU A 102 7.75 5.82 -11.26
N TYR A 103 7.71 6.22 -10.00
CA TYR A 103 6.86 5.60 -8.98
C TYR A 103 5.38 5.68 -9.38
N LYS A 104 4.93 6.77 -10.02
CA LYS A 104 3.56 6.90 -10.60
C LYS A 104 3.29 5.95 -11.78
N LYS A 105 4.29 5.21 -12.24
CA LYS A 105 4.18 4.24 -13.34
C LYS A 105 4.29 2.80 -12.87
N CYS A 106 4.33 2.54 -11.57
CA CYS A 106 4.24 1.18 -11.03
C CYS A 106 3.01 0.44 -11.58
N GLU A 107 3.16 -0.87 -11.71
CA GLU A 107 2.20 -1.73 -12.40
C GLU A 107 1.41 -2.57 -11.41
N VAL A 108 0.18 -2.92 -11.79
CA VAL A 108 -0.63 -3.86 -11.00
C VAL A 108 0.02 -5.24 -10.97
N ARG A 109 -0.13 -5.94 -9.85
CA ARG A 109 0.41 -7.28 -9.68
C ARG A 109 -0.34 -8.29 -10.56
N PRO A 110 0.32 -9.38 -10.98
CA PRO A 110 -0.36 -10.54 -11.53
C PRO A 110 -1.52 -10.99 -10.62
N GLY A 111 -2.69 -11.22 -11.21
CA GLY A 111 -3.91 -11.63 -10.50
C GLY A 111 -4.68 -10.51 -9.79
N ALA A 112 -4.20 -9.26 -9.77
CA ALA A 112 -4.93 -8.15 -9.16
C ALA A 112 -6.27 -7.88 -9.86
N LYS A 113 -6.27 -7.87 -11.20
CA LYS A 113 -7.49 -7.70 -12.00
C LYS A 113 -8.50 -8.81 -11.74
N GLU A 114 -8.05 -10.06 -11.86
CA GLU A 114 -8.88 -11.24 -11.61
C GLU A 114 -9.48 -11.23 -10.19
N CYS A 115 -8.69 -10.84 -9.19
CA CYS A 115 -9.14 -10.71 -7.81
C CYS A 115 -10.29 -9.70 -7.67
N VAL A 116 -10.11 -8.49 -8.19
CA VAL A 116 -11.14 -7.43 -8.12
C VAL A 116 -12.38 -7.81 -8.91
N ASP A 117 -12.22 -8.36 -10.12
CA ASP A 117 -13.34 -8.78 -10.97
C ASP A 117 -14.17 -9.87 -10.28
N LYS A 118 -13.54 -10.95 -9.77
CA LYS A 118 -14.24 -12.04 -9.06
C LYS A 118 -15.05 -11.55 -7.87
N ILE A 119 -14.51 -10.61 -7.10
CA ILE A 119 -15.18 -10.03 -5.94
C ILE A 119 -16.40 -9.20 -6.38
N LYS A 120 -16.25 -8.37 -7.42
CA LYS A 120 -17.38 -7.59 -7.97
C LYS A 120 -18.45 -8.48 -8.58
N GLU A 121 -18.06 -9.53 -9.30
CA GLU A 121 -18.97 -10.55 -9.87
C GLU A 121 -19.76 -11.30 -8.79
N ALA A 122 -19.17 -11.48 -7.61
CA ALA A 122 -19.86 -12.03 -6.43
C ALA A 122 -20.81 -11.02 -5.75
N GLY A 123 -20.98 -9.81 -6.29
CA GLY A 123 -21.91 -8.80 -5.79
C GLY A 123 -21.35 -7.89 -4.68
N TRP A 124 -20.05 -7.91 -4.44
CA TRP A 124 -19.42 -7.08 -3.41
C TRP A 124 -19.07 -5.68 -3.94
N THR A 125 -19.18 -4.68 -3.08
CA THR A 125 -18.64 -3.34 -3.35
C THR A 125 -17.16 -3.31 -2.99
N VAL A 126 -16.31 -2.96 -3.97
CA VAL A 126 -14.86 -2.88 -3.80
C VAL A 126 -14.42 -1.44 -3.61
N TRP A 127 -13.61 -1.23 -2.57
CA TRP A 127 -13.03 0.06 -2.20
C TRP A 127 -11.51 0.00 -2.24
N ALA A 128 -10.88 1.16 -2.36
CA ALA A 128 -9.44 1.34 -2.28
C ALA A 128 -9.10 2.28 -1.12
N PHE A 129 -8.18 1.88 -0.25
CA PHE A 129 -7.66 2.73 0.82
C PHE A 129 -6.15 2.86 0.74
N THR A 130 -5.66 4.07 0.48
CA THR A 130 -4.24 4.37 0.23
C THR A 130 -3.74 5.48 1.14
N SER A 131 -2.43 5.53 1.41
CA SER A 131 -1.81 6.62 2.16
C SER A 131 -1.94 7.98 1.46
N GLY A 132 -2.08 8.03 0.13
CA GLY A 132 -2.22 9.30 -0.58
C GLY A 132 -2.23 9.19 -2.09
N ASP A 133 -2.40 10.35 -2.73
CA ASP A 133 -2.40 10.59 -4.19
C ASP A 133 -3.43 9.75 -4.96
N ARG A 134 -4.69 10.20 -4.90
CA ARG A 134 -5.83 9.61 -5.62
C ARG A 134 -5.59 9.51 -7.12
N GLU A 135 -5.03 10.54 -7.74
CA GLU A 135 -4.77 10.59 -9.17
C GLU A 135 -3.80 9.49 -9.60
N ARG A 136 -2.71 9.31 -8.84
CA ARG A 136 -1.76 8.22 -9.06
C ARG A 136 -2.40 6.84 -8.96
N VAL A 137 -3.24 6.61 -7.95
CA VAL A 137 -3.94 5.33 -7.78
C VAL A 137 -4.88 5.04 -8.95
N LEU A 138 -5.66 6.05 -9.38
CA LEU A 138 -6.53 5.91 -10.55
C LEU A 138 -5.73 5.62 -11.82
N GLY A 139 -4.56 6.26 -11.98
CA GLY A 139 -3.65 5.97 -13.08
C GLY A 139 -3.12 4.53 -13.09
N TYR A 140 -2.88 3.92 -11.92
CA TYR A 140 -2.54 2.49 -11.84
C TYR A 140 -3.71 1.61 -12.28
N PHE A 141 -4.92 1.95 -11.83
CA PHE A 141 -6.13 1.18 -12.16
C PHE A 141 -6.46 1.23 -13.64
N GLU A 142 -6.37 2.41 -14.26
CA GLU A 142 -6.57 2.57 -15.69
C GLU A 142 -5.60 1.70 -16.50
N LYS A 143 -4.29 1.79 -16.21
CA LYS A 143 -3.25 0.98 -16.89
C LYS A 143 -3.43 -0.52 -16.66
N GLY A 144 -3.85 -0.90 -15.46
CA GLY A 144 -4.05 -2.29 -15.05
C GLY A 144 -5.42 -2.88 -15.38
N ASN A 145 -6.32 -2.10 -15.97
CA ASN A 145 -7.73 -2.45 -16.17
C ASN A 145 -8.43 -2.93 -14.88
N ILE A 146 -8.11 -2.29 -13.74
CA ILE A 146 -8.74 -2.55 -12.45
C ILE A 146 -10.00 -1.70 -12.34
N ASN A 147 -11.15 -2.34 -12.22
CA ASN A 147 -12.43 -1.65 -12.19
C ASN A 147 -12.86 -1.34 -10.75
N ILE A 148 -12.23 -0.35 -10.11
CA ILE A 148 -12.68 0.23 -8.83
C ILE A 148 -13.18 1.64 -9.11
N ASP A 149 -14.41 1.95 -8.69
CA ASP A 149 -15.02 3.26 -8.93
C ASP A 149 -14.21 4.37 -8.25
N GLY A 150 -14.04 5.49 -8.95
CA GLY A 150 -13.26 6.61 -8.44
C GLY A 150 -13.75 7.10 -7.08
N ASP A 151 -15.06 7.16 -6.88
CA ASP A 151 -15.68 7.56 -5.60
C ASP A 151 -15.43 6.55 -4.47
N HIS A 152 -15.03 5.32 -4.79
CA HIS A 152 -14.65 4.28 -3.82
C HIS A 152 -13.16 4.25 -3.50
N VAL A 153 -12.37 5.19 -4.06
CA VAL A 153 -11.00 5.45 -3.60
C VAL A 153 -11.07 6.39 -2.40
N VAL A 154 -10.37 6.06 -1.33
CA VAL A 154 -10.22 6.89 -0.12
C VAL A 154 -8.73 7.01 0.19
N THR A 155 -8.30 8.22 0.54
CA THR A 155 -6.89 8.48 0.86
C THR A 155 -6.74 8.93 2.32
N CYS A 156 -5.61 8.64 2.95
CA CYS A 156 -5.28 9.24 4.24
C CYS A 156 -5.16 10.77 4.16
N ASP A 157 -4.77 11.33 3.00
CA ASP A 157 -4.73 12.77 2.78
C ASP A 157 -6.11 13.43 2.93
N GLU A 158 -7.18 12.75 2.50
CA GLU A 158 -8.56 13.21 2.69
C GLU A 158 -9.05 13.04 4.12
N ILE A 159 -8.55 12.00 4.81
CA ILE A 159 -8.94 11.68 6.18
C ILE A 159 -8.19 12.55 7.19
N GLY A 160 -6.96 12.99 6.88
CA GLY A 160 -6.06 13.74 7.76
C GLY A 160 -5.40 12.89 8.85
N VAL A 161 -5.41 11.56 8.71
CA VAL A 161 -4.80 10.60 9.65
C VAL A 161 -4.19 9.46 8.85
N GLY A 162 -2.94 9.13 9.15
CA GLY A 162 -2.17 8.11 8.45
C GLY A 162 -2.39 6.70 8.98
N LYS A 163 -2.25 5.71 8.08
CA LYS A 163 -2.11 4.32 8.49
C LYS A 163 -0.82 4.14 9.33
N PRO A 164 -0.79 3.22 10.32
CA PRO A 164 -1.85 2.30 10.75
C PRO A 164 -2.64 2.80 11.98
N GLU A 165 -2.83 4.11 12.14
CA GLU A 165 -3.66 4.60 13.24
C GLU A 165 -5.09 4.05 13.12
N VAL A 166 -5.61 3.45 14.20
CA VAL A 166 -6.96 2.84 14.23
C VAL A 166 -8.02 3.85 13.77
N GLN A 167 -7.85 5.12 14.13
CA GLN A 167 -8.73 6.22 13.72
C GLN A 167 -8.85 6.38 12.20
N ALA A 168 -7.82 6.06 11.42
CA ALA A 168 -7.88 6.14 9.96
C ALA A 168 -8.91 5.15 9.40
N TYR A 169 -8.95 3.93 9.94
CA TYR A 169 -9.90 2.89 9.55
C TYR A 169 -11.31 3.14 10.09
N GLU A 170 -11.45 3.71 11.29
CA GLU A 170 -12.74 4.14 11.83
C GLU A 170 -13.39 5.23 10.96
N ARG A 171 -12.61 6.24 10.55
CA ARG A 171 -13.09 7.30 9.65
C ARG A 171 -13.42 6.75 8.27
N LEU A 172 -12.64 5.81 7.76
CA LEU A 172 -12.95 5.07 6.53
C LEU A 172 -14.29 4.34 6.65
N ARG A 173 -14.52 3.60 7.74
CA ARG A 173 -15.78 2.89 7.99
C ARG A 173 -16.98 3.84 8.03
N GLY A 174 -16.83 4.99 8.69
CA GLY A 174 -17.84 6.05 8.70
C GLY A 174 -18.13 6.59 7.30
N LYS A 175 -17.10 6.80 6.46
CA LYS A 175 -17.25 7.25 5.07
C LYS A 175 -17.98 6.22 4.19
N ILE A 176 -17.76 4.92 4.41
CA ILE A 176 -18.47 3.85 3.70
C ILE A 176 -19.94 3.77 4.14
N GLY A 177 -20.27 4.23 5.35
CA GLY A 177 -21.65 4.30 5.85
C GLY A 177 -22.21 2.97 6.38
N VAL A 178 -21.32 2.08 6.81
CA VAL A 178 -21.65 0.70 7.27
C VAL A 178 -21.61 0.55 8.80
N GLU A 179 -21.85 1.63 9.53
CA GLU A 179 -21.78 1.63 11.01
C GLU A 179 -22.82 0.72 11.68
N ASN A 180 -23.91 0.39 10.97
CA ASN A 180 -25.03 -0.42 11.48
C ASN A 180 -25.16 -1.79 10.80
N THR A 181 -24.28 -2.17 9.88
CA THR A 181 -24.31 -3.49 9.22
C THR A 181 -23.31 -4.42 9.92
N ALA A 182 -23.82 -5.27 10.79
CA ALA A 182 -23.01 -6.28 11.47
C ALA A 182 -22.49 -7.31 10.44
N GLY A 183 -21.17 -7.42 10.27
CA GLY A 183 -20.53 -8.62 9.72
C GLY A 183 -20.04 -8.60 8.27
N GLU A 184 -20.08 -7.47 7.56
CA GLU A 184 -19.90 -7.45 6.09
C GLU A 184 -18.83 -6.47 5.55
N LEU A 185 -17.97 -5.92 6.40
CA LEU A 185 -16.85 -5.05 5.97
C LEU A 185 -15.51 -5.76 6.14
N TRP A 186 -14.86 -6.00 5.02
CA TRP A 186 -13.55 -6.65 4.95
C TRP A 186 -12.44 -5.65 4.62
N PHE A 187 -11.24 -5.93 5.12
CA PHE A 187 -10.02 -5.24 4.74
C PHE A 187 -9.01 -6.25 4.21
N ALA A 188 -8.49 -5.99 3.02
CA ALA A 188 -7.54 -6.82 2.33
C ALA A 188 -6.22 -6.08 2.07
N ALA A 189 -5.11 -6.67 2.50
CA ALA A 189 -3.78 -6.16 2.21
C ALA A 189 -2.73 -7.27 2.16
N ALA A 190 -1.58 -6.96 1.57
CA ALA A 190 -0.37 -7.76 1.62
C ALA A 190 0.63 -7.28 2.69
N HIS A 191 0.24 -6.25 3.45
CA HIS A 191 0.96 -5.71 4.60
C HIS A 191 0.31 -6.19 5.90
N GLY A 192 1.04 -6.95 6.72
CA GLY A 192 0.54 -7.49 7.97
C GLY A 192 0.14 -6.40 8.96
N TRP A 193 0.90 -5.29 8.97
CA TRP A 193 0.59 -4.13 9.80
C TRP A 193 -0.75 -3.47 9.45
N ASP A 194 -1.13 -3.46 8.15
CA ASP A 194 -2.35 -2.78 7.65
C ASP A 194 -3.58 -3.62 7.98
N VAL A 195 -3.51 -4.92 7.70
CA VAL A 195 -4.59 -5.88 8.03
C VAL A 195 -4.82 -5.94 9.54
N SER A 196 -3.74 -6.01 10.33
CA SER A 196 -3.80 -6.04 11.80
C SER A 196 -4.52 -4.81 12.38
N ALA A 197 -4.22 -3.62 11.85
CA ALA A 197 -4.83 -2.37 12.30
C ALA A 197 -6.30 -2.26 11.90
N ALA A 198 -6.65 -2.68 10.67
CA ALA A 198 -8.04 -2.78 10.25
C ALA A 198 -8.85 -3.74 11.12
N GLY A 199 -8.27 -4.89 11.50
CA GLY A 199 -8.89 -5.84 12.43
C GLY A 199 -9.23 -5.22 13.79
N ARG A 200 -8.30 -4.44 14.37
CA ARG A 200 -8.57 -3.67 15.60
C ARG A 200 -9.67 -2.62 15.43
N ALA A 201 -9.86 -2.11 14.22
CA ALA A 201 -10.96 -1.22 13.86
C ALA A 201 -12.26 -1.98 13.50
N GLY A 202 -12.35 -3.29 13.76
CA GLY A 202 -13.57 -4.09 13.59
C GLY A 202 -13.82 -4.59 12.17
N PHE A 203 -12.84 -4.53 11.27
CA PHE A 203 -12.93 -5.15 9.95
C PHE A 203 -12.68 -6.67 10.06
N LYS A 204 -13.34 -7.45 9.21
CA LYS A 204 -12.85 -8.80 8.90
C LYS A 204 -11.57 -8.69 8.06
N THR A 205 -10.65 -9.61 8.25
CA THR A 205 -9.26 -9.47 7.79
C THR A 205 -8.90 -10.50 6.72
N ALA A 206 -8.39 -10.03 5.58
CA ALA A 206 -7.93 -10.87 4.49
C ALA A 206 -6.48 -10.52 4.11
N TYR A 207 -5.54 -11.36 4.51
CA TYR A 207 -4.12 -11.15 4.29
C TYR A 207 -3.59 -11.94 3.09
N CYS A 208 -2.83 -11.29 2.22
CA CYS A 208 -2.26 -11.89 1.01
C CYS A 208 -0.73 -11.97 1.08
N LEU A 209 -0.16 -13.18 0.89
CA LEU A 209 1.28 -13.43 0.99
C LEU A 209 2.09 -12.96 -0.23
N VAL A 210 1.50 -12.17 -1.13
CA VAL A 210 2.16 -11.72 -2.37
C VAL A 210 3.36 -10.81 -2.11
N LEU A 211 3.40 -10.11 -0.98
CA LEU A 211 4.49 -9.20 -0.61
C LEU A 211 5.42 -9.78 0.44
N GLU A 212 4.95 -9.90 1.70
CA GLU A 212 5.80 -10.19 2.85
C GLU A 212 6.06 -11.69 3.09
N LYS A 213 5.32 -12.57 2.40
CA LYS A 213 5.44 -14.04 2.40
C LYS A 213 5.16 -14.76 3.71
N GLU A 214 5.27 -14.10 4.85
CA GLU A 214 5.08 -14.68 6.18
C GLU A 214 4.04 -13.90 6.98
N ALA A 215 3.04 -14.57 7.53
CA ALA A 215 1.94 -13.92 8.24
C ALA A 215 2.30 -13.41 9.64
N LEU A 216 3.32 -14.00 10.28
CA LEU A 216 3.83 -13.60 11.60
C LEU A 216 2.70 -13.35 12.63
N GLU A 217 1.84 -14.35 12.83
CA GLU A 217 0.62 -14.23 13.66
C GLU A 217 0.91 -13.86 15.12
N ASP A 218 2.09 -14.19 15.64
CA ASP A 218 2.56 -13.80 16.97
C ASP A 218 2.84 -12.29 17.10
N VAL A 219 3.09 -11.62 15.97
CA VAL A 219 3.33 -10.17 15.88
C VAL A 219 2.06 -9.42 15.48
N PHE A 220 1.39 -9.84 14.40
CA PHE A 220 0.27 -9.10 13.82
C PHE A 220 -1.11 -9.58 14.28
N GLY A 221 -1.16 -10.69 15.02
CA GLY A 221 -2.40 -11.39 15.34
C GLY A 221 -2.85 -12.33 14.24
N LYS A 222 -3.78 -13.22 14.58
CA LYS A 222 -4.38 -14.15 13.62
C LYS A 222 -5.35 -13.41 12.70
N MET A 223 -5.23 -13.63 11.40
CA MET A 223 -6.13 -13.09 10.37
C MET A 223 -7.26 -14.07 10.07
N ASP A 224 -8.44 -13.56 9.68
CA ASP A 224 -9.60 -14.38 9.35
C ASP A 224 -9.35 -15.22 8.08
N ILE A 225 -8.71 -14.60 7.08
CA ILE A 225 -8.28 -15.24 5.83
C ILE A 225 -6.80 -14.95 5.58
N VAL A 226 -6.07 -16.00 5.19
CA VAL A 226 -4.72 -15.90 4.61
C VAL A 226 -4.72 -16.60 3.25
N ALA A 227 -4.16 -15.97 2.23
CA ALA A 227 -4.06 -16.53 0.88
C ALA A 227 -2.71 -16.24 0.22
N GLU A 228 -2.22 -17.18 -0.60
CA GLU A 228 -0.92 -17.05 -1.27
C GLU A 228 -0.94 -16.05 -2.43
N THR A 229 -2.08 -15.89 -3.09
CA THR A 229 -2.27 -15.07 -4.28
C THR A 229 -3.53 -14.21 -4.18
N LEU A 230 -3.60 -13.13 -4.95
CA LEU A 230 -4.79 -12.26 -5.01
C LEU A 230 -6.04 -13.02 -5.52
N PRO A 231 -5.97 -13.88 -6.56
CA PRO A 231 -7.12 -14.70 -6.96
C PRO A 231 -7.58 -15.68 -5.88
N ALA A 232 -6.66 -16.34 -5.17
CA ALA A 232 -7.01 -17.23 -4.06
C ALA A 232 -7.62 -16.45 -2.87
N LEU A 233 -7.18 -15.22 -2.65
CA LEU A 233 -7.78 -14.32 -1.66
C LEU A 233 -9.25 -14.06 -2.01
N ALA A 234 -9.53 -13.69 -3.27
CA ALA A 234 -10.89 -13.45 -3.74
C ALA A 234 -11.79 -14.67 -3.53
N GLU A 235 -11.34 -15.86 -3.92
CA GLU A 235 -12.10 -17.11 -3.74
C GLU A 235 -12.47 -17.38 -2.28
N LYS A 236 -11.51 -17.18 -1.36
CA LYS A 236 -11.76 -17.38 0.08
C LYS A 236 -12.72 -16.35 0.65
N VAL A 237 -12.62 -15.09 0.22
CA VAL A 237 -13.46 -13.98 0.70
C VAL A 237 -14.90 -14.13 0.18
N THR A 238 -15.08 -14.43 -1.11
CA THR A 238 -16.43 -14.54 -1.70
C THR A 238 -17.19 -15.78 -1.26
N SER A 239 -16.50 -16.76 -0.66
CA SER A 239 -17.11 -17.95 -0.04
C SER A 239 -17.68 -17.72 1.37
N GLN A 240 -17.58 -16.49 1.90
CA GLN A 240 -18.03 -16.11 3.26
C GLN A 240 -19.47 -15.60 3.29
#